data_AF-A0A960RRN4-F1
#
_entry.id   AF-A0A960RRN4-F1
#
_cell.length_a   1.000
_cell.length_b   1.000
_cell.length_c   1.000
_cell.angle_alpha   90.00
_cell.angle_beta   90.00
_cell.angle_gamma   90.00
#
_symmetry.space_group_name_H-M   'P 1'
#
loop_
_entity.id
_entity.type
_entity.pdbx_description
1 polymer ?
#
loop_
_entity_poly.entity_id
_entity_poly.type
_entity_poly.pdbx_seq_one_letter_code
_entity_poly.pdbx_strand_id
1 'polypeptide(L)'
;MILTVLSWIAIAILSVSYWFQIWKIHVHKEVRDISLTYNILLAIGFGILTFTVYEERSLIFFVKQVSTTLPVIIIIIQVIYHRHDTWHDLALKRCNSCSKEVERQWKCCAYCGNKII
;
A
#
# COMPACT_ATOMS: atom_id res chain seq x y z
N MET A 1 7.80 -18.14 28.67
CA MET A 1 8.99 -17.48 28.07
C MET A 1 9.14 -17.74 26.58
N ILE A 2 9.03 -18.98 26.08
CA ILE A 2 9.13 -19.24 24.63
C ILE A 2 7.99 -18.57 23.85
N LEU A 3 6.74 -18.71 24.33
CA LEU A 3 5.56 -18.09 23.69
C LEU A 3 5.67 -16.57 23.59
N THR A 4 6.13 -15.91 24.65
CA THR A 4 6.31 -14.44 24.65
C THR A 4 7.36 -14.01 23.64
N VAL A 5 8.47 -14.72 23.53
CA VAL A 5 9.52 -14.43 22.53
C VAL A 5 8.99 -14.62 21.11
N LEU A 6 8.25 -15.71 20.85
CA LEU A 6 7.63 -15.95 19.55
C LEU A 6 6.61 -14.86 19.19
N SER A 7 5.80 -14.39 20.16
CA SER A 7 4.87 -13.28 19.93
C SER A 7 5.58 -11.99 19.53
N TRP A 8 6.70 -11.65 20.19
CA TRP A 8 7.49 -10.47 19.83
C TRP A 8 8.13 -10.59 18.45
N ILE A 9 8.66 -11.76 18.10
CA ILE A 9 9.20 -12.02 16.76
C ILE A 9 8.11 -11.88 15.70
N ALA A 10 6.92 -12.44 15.96
CA ALA A 10 5.79 -12.34 15.05
C ALA A 10 5.37 -10.87 14.83
N ILE A 11 5.30 -10.06 15.89
CA ILE A 11 5.00 -8.62 15.79
C ILE A 11 6.05 -7.90 14.95
N ALA A 12 7.33 -8.19 15.19
CA ALA A 12 8.43 -7.56 14.45
C ALA A 12 8.37 -7.88 12.94
N ILE A 13 8.21 -9.16 12.58
CA ILE A 13 8.11 -9.60 11.17
C ILE A 13 6.89 -8.96 10.49
N LEU A 14 5.77 -8.94 11.19
CA LEU A 14 4.53 -8.36 10.68
C LEU A 14 4.66 -6.85 10.45
N SER A 15 5.23 -6.13 11.42
CA SER A 15 5.48 -4.68 11.33
C SER A 15 6.39 -4.33 10.15
N VAL A 16 7.50 -5.06 9.99
CA VAL A 16 8.43 -4.89 8.87
C VAL A 16 7.73 -5.14 7.52
N SER A 17 6.92 -6.20 7.42
CA SER A 17 6.19 -6.53 6.20
C SER A 17 5.24 -5.41 5.77
N TYR A 18 4.49 -4.83 6.72
CA TYR A 18 3.61 -3.70 6.41
C TYR A 18 4.39 -2.43 6.05
N TRP A 19 5.54 -2.18 6.67
CA TRP A 19 6.37 -1.03 6.33
C TRP A 19 6.95 -1.13 4.92
N PHE A 20 7.33 -2.34 4.48
CA PHE A 20 7.72 -2.59 3.09
C PHE A 20 6.58 -2.28 2.11
N GLN A 21 5.33 -2.58 2.45
CA GLN A 21 4.17 -2.22 1.62
C GLN A 21 4.00 -0.70 1.52
N ILE A 22 4.06 0.02 2.64
CA ILE A 22 4.00 1.49 2.66
C ILE A 22 5.11 2.10 1.81
N TRP A 23 6.33 1.61 1.96
CA TRP A 23 7.48 2.08 1.18
C TRP A 23 7.27 1.84 -0.32
N LYS A 24 6.80 0.65 -0.70
CA LYS A 24 6.52 0.33 -2.11
C LYS A 24 5.50 1.30 -2.71
N ILE A 25 4.40 1.55 -2.00
CA ILE A 25 3.34 2.47 -2.44
C ILE A 25 3.87 3.90 -2.54
N HIS A 26 4.62 4.36 -1.54
CA HIS A 26 5.17 5.71 -1.53
C HIS A 26 6.14 5.97 -2.69
N VAL A 27 7.01 4.99 -3.01
CA VAL A 27 8.03 5.14 -4.06
C VAL A 27 7.47 4.91 -5.45
N HIS A 28 6.69 3.84 -5.65
CA HIS A 28 6.25 3.44 -6.99
C HIS A 28 4.89 4.07 -7.36
N LYS A 29 4.17 4.64 -6.39
CA LYS A 29 2.79 5.15 -6.55
C LYS A 29 1.83 4.12 -7.17
N GLU A 30 2.16 2.83 -7.00
CA GLU A 30 1.39 1.69 -7.51
C GLU A 30 0.17 1.44 -6.63
N VAL A 31 -0.90 2.19 -6.85
CA VAL A 31 -2.14 2.05 -6.06
C VAL A 31 -3.32 1.44 -6.81
N ARG A 32 -3.19 1.22 -8.13
CA ARG A 32 -4.28 0.72 -8.99
C ARG A 32 -4.69 -0.72 -8.64
N ASP A 33 -3.72 -1.56 -8.33
CA ASP A 33 -3.95 -2.98 -8.05
C ASP A 33 -4.29 -3.23 -6.57
N ILE A 34 -4.24 -2.19 -5.73
CA ILE A 34 -4.53 -2.28 -4.31
C ILE A 34 -6.02 -2.07 -4.09
N SER A 35 -6.71 -3.12 -3.65
CA SER A 35 -8.13 -3.02 -3.31
C SER A 35 -8.33 -2.14 -2.07
N LEU A 36 -8.91 -0.96 -2.27
CA LEU A 36 -9.27 -0.04 -1.19
C LEU A 36 -10.29 -0.69 -0.24
N THR A 37 -11.28 -1.40 -0.80
CA THR A 37 -12.31 -2.10 -0.03
C THR A 37 -11.71 -3.11 0.93
N TYR A 38 -10.71 -3.89 0.47
CA TYR A 38 -10.01 -4.85 1.32
C TYR A 38 -9.35 -4.15 2.52
N ASN A 39 -8.62 -3.05 2.28
CA ASN A 39 -7.93 -2.32 3.35
C ASN A 39 -8.91 -1.68 4.34
N ILE A 40 -10.06 -1.18 3.87
CA ILE A 40 -11.11 -0.64 4.75
C ILE A 40 -11.69 -1.74 5.65
N LEU A 41 -12.02 -2.90 5.09
CA LEU A 41 -12.51 -4.05 5.88
C LEU A 41 -11.47 -4.50 6.90
N LEU A 42 -10.19 -4.51 6.50
CA LEU A 42 -9.08 -4.84 7.40
C LEU A 42 -8.97 -3.84 8.55
N ALA A 43 -9.08 -2.54 8.26
CA ALA A 43 -9.08 -1.49 9.29
C ALA A 43 -10.25 -1.62 10.26
N ILE A 44 -11.45 -1.95 9.78
CA ILE A 44 -12.61 -2.23 10.62
C ILE A 44 -12.36 -3.45 11.52
N GLY A 45 -11.85 -4.54 10.96
CA GLY A 45 -11.52 -5.75 11.71
C GLY A 45 -10.49 -5.47 12.82
N PHE A 46 -9.47 -4.66 12.51
CA PHE A 46 -8.51 -4.19 13.52
C PHE A 46 -9.14 -3.25 14.56
N GLY A 47 -10.08 -2.39 14.15
CA GLY A 47 -10.87 -1.60 15.09
C GLY A 47 -11.61 -2.46 16.12
N ILE A 48 -12.26 -3.54 15.66
CA ILE A 48 -12.95 -4.48 16.54
C ILE A 48 -11.98 -5.20 17.49
N LEU A 49 -10.84 -5.68 16.98
CA LEU A 49 -9.81 -6.34 17.79
C LEU A 49 -9.15 -5.39 18.81
N THR A 50 -9.20 -4.09 18.60
CA THR A 50 -8.72 -3.11 19.59
C THR A 50 -9.57 -3.14 20.87
N PHE A 51 -10.86 -3.49 20.76
CA PHE A 51 -11.72 -3.64 21.93
C PHE A 51 -11.29 -4.85 22.79
N THR A 52 -10.89 -5.97 22.17
CA THR A 52 -10.43 -7.15 22.91
C THR A 52 -9.11 -6.90 23.64
N VAL A 53 -8.23 -6.08 23.05
CA VAL A 53 -7.00 -5.62 23.72
C VAL A 53 -7.29 -4.88 25.02
N TYR A 54 -8.33 -4.03 25.02
CA TYR A 54 -8.70 -3.25 26.19
C TYR A 54 -9.16 -4.15 27.35
N GLU A 55 -9.94 -5.19 27.03
CA GLU A 55 -10.40 -6.19 28.00
C GLU A 55 -9.24 -7.04 28.55
N GLU A 56 -8.36 -7.54 27.68
CA GLU A 56 -7.25 -8.42 28.10
C GLU A 56 -6.13 -7.69 28.87
N ARG A 57 -6.05 -6.35 28.79
CA ARG A 57 -5.01 -5.50 29.40
C ARG A 57 -3.57 -5.96 29.13
N SER A 58 -3.35 -6.69 28.04
CA SER A 58 -2.06 -7.26 27.70
C SER A 58 -1.26 -6.30 26.82
N LEU A 59 -0.05 -5.94 27.28
CA LEU A 59 0.85 -5.05 26.56
C LEU A 59 1.26 -5.63 25.19
N ILE A 60 1.46 -6.95 25.09
CA ILE A 60 1.87 -7.60 23.84
C ILE A 60 0.77 -7.47 22.78
N PHE A 61 -0.48 -7.70 23.17
CA PHE A 61 -1.62 -7.56 22.27
C PHE A 61 -1.84 -6.09 21.88
N PHE A 62 -1.63 -5.16 22.80
CA PHE A 62 -1.68 -3.73 22.50
C PHE A 62 -0.63 -3.31 21.47
N VAL A 63 0.63 -3.69 21.66
CA VAL A 63 1.70 -3.36 20.71
C VAL A 63 1.46 -4.01 19.36
N LYS A 64 0.99 -5.26 19.33
CA LYS A 64 0.57 -5.92 18.08
C LYS A 64 -0.48 -5.10 17.36
N GLN A 65 -1.52 -4.67 18.09
CA GLN A 65 -2.66 -3.96 17.51
C GLN A 65 -2.25 -2.59 16.95
N VAL A 66 -1.39 -1.84 17.65
CA VAL A 66 -0.83 -0.59 17.14
C VAL A 66 0.01 -0.85 15.89
N SER A 67 0.86 -1.88 15.92
CA SER A 67 1.77 -2.24 14.82
C SER A 67 1.04 -2.70 13.55
N THR A 68 -0.21 -3.16 13.64
CA THR A 68 -1.03 -3.54 12.48
C THR A 68 -1.99 -2.44 12.03
N THR A 69 -2.62 -1.74 12.96
CA THR A 69 -3.66 -0.75 12.64
C THR A 69 -3.04 0.48 11.99
N LEU A 70 -1.90 0.95 12.52
CA LEU A 70 -1.27 2.17 12.04
C LEU A 70 -0.79 2.05 10.59
N PRO A 71 -0.09 0.97 10.18
CA PRO A 71 0.29 0.83 8.78
C PRO A 71 -0.88 0.75 7.81
N VAL A 72 -1.96 0.06 8.18
CA VAL A 72 -3.15 -0.05 7.31
C VAL A 72 -3.82 1.28 7.10
N ILE A 73 -3.92 2.10 8.15
CA ILE A 73 -4.43 3.48 8.01
C ILE A 73 -3.54 4.28 7.07
N ILE A 74 -2.22 4.18 7.20
CA ILE A 74 -1.28 4.85 6.28
C ILE A 74 -1.48 4.36 4.83
N ILE A 75 -1.62 3.05 4.61
CA ILE A 75 -1.89 2.47 3.29
C ILE A 75 -3.19 3.05 2.71
N ILE A 76 -4.28 3.10 3.49
CA ILE A 76 -5.55 3.68 3.03
C ILE A 76 -5.36 5.14 2.61
N ILE A 77 -4.68 5.95 3.44
CA ILE A 77 -4.41 7.36 3.14
C ILE A 77 -3.58 7.49 1.85
N GLN A 78 -2.51 6.70 1.71
CA GLN A 78 -1.66 6.71 0.52
C GLN A 78 -2.42 6.28 -0.73
N VAL A 79 -3.27 5.25 -0.65
CA VAL A 79 -4.11 4.79 -1.76
C VAL A 79 -5.08 5.88 -2.19
N ILE A 80 -5.68 6.62 -1.26
CA ILE A 80 -6.57 7.74 -1.57
C ILE A 80 -5.79 8.90 -2.20
N TYR A 81 -4.65 9.27 -1.62
CA TYR A 81 -3.84 10.39 -2.08
C TYR A 81 -3.27 10.15 -3.49
N HIS A 82 -2.70 8.97 -3.73
CA HIS A 82 -2.09 8.61 -5.01
C HIS A 82 -3.09 8.02 -6.01
N ARG A 83 -4.40 8.00 -5.71
CA ARG A 83 -5.42 7.40 -6.60
C ARG A 83 -5.43 8.01 -8.00
N HIS A 84 -5.04 9.27 -8.09
CA HIS A 84 -4.99 10.04 -9.33
C HIS A 84 -3.57 10.15 -9.91
N ASP A 85 -2.56 9.62 -9.22
CA ASP A 85 -1.19 9.66 -9.71
C ASP A 85 -1.01 8.65 -10.84
N THR A 86 -0.34 9.10 -11.90
CA THR A 86 0.01 8.27 -13.04
C THR A 86 1.28 7.48 -12.74
N TRP A 87 1.30 6.23 -13.21
CA TRP A 87 2.43 5.33 -13.03
C TRP A 87 3.68 5.96 -13.68
N HIS A 88 4.74 6.15 -12.89
CA HIS A 88 5.99 6.81 -13.29
C HIS A 88 5.86 8.22 -13.89
N ASP A 89 5.39 9.19 -13.10
CA ASP A 89 5.34 10.63 -13.46
C ASP A 89 6.66 11.21 -14.00
N LEU A 90 7.82 10.60 -13.70
CA LEU A 90 9.14 11.06 -14.14
C LEU A 90 9.42 10.80 -15.63
N ALA A 91 8.45 10.25 -16.36
CA ALA A 91 8.73 9.56 -17.61
C ALA A 91 7.64 9.57 -18.68
N LEU A 92 6.68 10.48 -18.60
CA LEU A 92 5.56 10.54 -19.55
C LEU A 92 6.06 10.91 -20.96
N LYS A 93 6.40 9.90 -21.76
CA LYS A 93 6.54 10.06 -23.21
C LYS A 93 5.11 10.20 -23.73
N ARG A 94 4.78 11.33 -24.35
CA ARG A 94 3.50 11.51 -25.05
C ARG A 94 3.72 11.22 -26.53
N CYS A 95 2.72 10.64 -27.19
CA CYS A 95 2.78 10.46 -28.62
C CYS A 95 2.67 11.82 -29.33
N ASN A 96 3.62 12.18 -30.19
CA ASN A 96 3.59 13.46 -30.93
C ASN A 96 2.37 13.61 -31.87
N SER A 97 1.72 12.51 -32.26
CA SER A 97 0.55 12.56 -33.16
C SER A 97 -0.79 12.72 -32.44
N CYS A 98 -0.98 12.08 -31.28
CA CYS A 98 -2.28 12.05 -30.60
C CYS A 98 -2.24 12.56 -29.16
N SER A 99 -1.07 12.99 -28.68
CA SER A 99 -0.83 13.55 -27.34
C SER A 99 -1.20 12.64 -26.17
N LYS A 100 -1.56 11.38 -26.43
CA LYS A 100 -1.83 10.39 -25.39
C LYS A 100 -0.53 9.86 -24.79
N GLU A 101 -0.59 9.54 -23.51
CA GLU A 101 0.53 8.99 -22.76
C GLU A 101 0.83 7.57 -23.23
N VAL A 102 2.11 7.29 -23.41
CA VAL A 102 2.61 6.02 -23.90
C VAL A 102 3.81 5.60 -23.05
N GLU A 103 3.95 4.30 -22.83
CA GLU A 103 5.11 3.81 -22.09
C GLU A 103 6.40 4.07 -22.86
N ARG A 104 7.48 4.42 -22.15
CA ARG A 104 8.80 4.72 -22.76
C ARG A 104 9.34 3.59 -23.64
N GLN A 105 8.99 2.35 -23.33
CA GLN A 105 9.45 1.15 -24.04
C GLN A 105 8.68 0.89 -25.34
N TRP A 106 7.56 1.59 -25.59
CA TRP A 106 6.75 1.36 -26.78
C TRP A 106 7.36 2.05 -28.00
N LYS A 107 7.48 1.30 -29.10
CA LYS A 107 7.92 1.83 -30.40
C LYS A 107 6.77 2.50 -31.18
N CYS A 108 5.54 2.08 -30.91
CA CYS A 108 4.32 2.57 -31.57
C CYS A 108 3.24 2.87 -30.53
N CYS A 109 2.42 3.88 -30.79
CA CYS A 109 1.32 4.29 -29.92
C CYS A 109 0.13 3.33 -30.08
N ALA A 110 -0.36 2.74 -28.99
CA ALA A 110 -1.54 1.85 -29.04
C ALA A 110 -2.84 2.56 -29.43
N TYR A 111 -2.88 3.89 -29.37
CA TYR A 111 -4.10 4.65 -29.68
C TYR A 111 -4.21 5.08 -31.14
N CYS A 112 -3.09 5.37 -31.80
CA CYS A 112 -3.09 5.86 -33.19
C CYS A 112 -2.21 5.04 -34.15
N GLY A 113 -1.47 4.05 -33.65
CA GLY A 113 -0.59 3.19 -34.45
C GLY A 113 0.73 3.84 -34.88
N ASN A 114 0.90 5.16 -34.71
CA ASN A 114 2.09 5.87 -35.16
C ASN A 114 3.31 5.58 -34.28
N LYS A 115 4.51 5.67 -34.87
CA LYS A 115 5.77 5.56 -34.14
C LYS A 115 5.90 6.69 -33.11
N ILE A 116 6.35 6.32 -31.91
CA ILE A 116 6.58 7.26 -30.82
C ILE A 116 8.02 7.78 -30.97
N ILE A 117 8.20 8.82 -31.79
CA ILE A 117 9.48 9.51 -31.99
C ILE A 117 9.81 10.30 -30.73
#